data_AF-A0A973QS92-F1
#
_entry.id   AF-A0A973QS92-F1
#
_cell.length_a   1.000
_cell.length_b   1.000
_cell.length_c   1.000
_cell.angle_alpha   90.00
_cell.angle_beta   90.00
_cell.angle_gamma   90.00
#
_symmetry.space_group_name_H-M   'P 1'
#
loop_
_entity.id
_entity.type
_entity.pdbx_description
1 polymer ?
#
loop_
_entity_poly.entity_id
_entity_poly.type
_entity_poly.pdbx_seq_one_letter_code
_entity_poly.pdbx_strand_id
1 'polypeptide(L)'
;MTAAAVLAVAGGSPGPAQAAPPDARPSSTAADQHGGLPPGWRISGKGDARQLVWRSTAPVPMGDARVEFYSGGRMLGVPQPDRDGRTFRLGLGRGAAATGLTGLHVRAGGRELDAAGRSETPGGRRSAAAAPPARLPANSVDPGKPGQYATTTGEYDLDPVKLPGLPHPVEMRAVVVAPKGAAGHRPLALFLHGRHSTCYTRTDVTGDWPCPQGT
;
A
#
# COMPACT_ATOMS: atom_id res chain seq x y z
N MET A 1 22.38 57.57 45.61
CA MET A 1 21.42 57.91 44.54
C MET A 1 21.67 56.92 43.40
N THR A 2 20.86 55.84 43.32
CA THR A 2 19.80 55.62 42.32
C THR A 2 20.35 55.61 40.87
N ALA A 3 20.17 54.60 40.03
CA ALA A 3 19.09 53.61 39.93
C ALA A 3 19.57 52.35 39.17
N ALA A 4 19.06 51.19 39.56
CA ALA A 4 19.19 49.95 38.79
C ALA A 4 18.04 49.87 37.77
N ALA A 5 18.37 49.77 36.48
CA ALA A 5 17.40 49.49 35.43
C ALA A 5 17.35 47.97 35.19
N VAL A 6 16.24 47.35 35.58
CA VAL A 6 15.92 45.94 35.31
C VAL A 6 15.21 45.90 33.95
N LEU A 7 15.85 45.35 32.92
CA LEU A 7 15.16 44.97 31.68
C LEU A 7 14.57 43.57 31.85
N ALA A 8 13.24 43.50 31.97
CA ALA A 8 12.49 42.25 31.86
C ALA A 8 12.26 41.94 30.37
N VAL A 9 12.82 40.83 29.87
CA VAL A 9 12.46 40.28 28.56
C VAL A 9 11.31 39.31 28.78
N ALA A 10 10.14 39.64 28.26
CA ALA A 10 8.96 38.79 28.29
C ALA A 10 9.16 37.59 27.36
N GLY A 11 9.21 36.38 27.94
CA GLY A 11 9.17 35.12 27.19
C GLY A 11 7.75 34.87 26.67
N GLY A 12 7.55 34.98 25.36
CA GLY A 12 6.33 34.50 24.70
C GLY A 12 6.37 32.98 24.55
N SER A 13 5.49 32.28 25.25
CA SER A 13 5.27 30.85 25.02
C SER A 13 4.47 30.67 23.72
N PRO A 14 4.93 29.88 22.73
CA PRO A 14 4.06 29.48 21.64
C PRO A 14 3.00 28.52 22.21
N GLY A 15 1.75 29.00 22.27
CA GLY A 15 0.61 28.14 22.61
C GLY A 15 0.47 27.00 21.61
N PRO A 16 -0.15 25.87 21.99
CA PRO A 16 -0.39 24.77 21.06
C PRO A 16 -1.32 25.27 19.95
N ALA A 17 -0.78 25.37 18.74
CA ALA A 17 -1.58 25.50 17.54
C ALA A 17 -2.29 24.17 17.30
N GLN A 18 -3.48 24.01 17.87
CA GLN A 18 -4.39 22.95 17.46
C GLN A 18 -4.98 23.33 16.10
N ALA A 19 -4.50 22.70 15.04
CA ALA A 19 -5.21 22.71 13.77
C ALA A 19 -6.52 21.95 13.98
N ALA A 20 -7.63 22.69 13.95
CA ALA A 20 -8.96 22.10 13.91
C ALA A 20 -9.03 21.13 12.71
N PRO A 21 -9.51 19.88 12.89
CA PRO A 21 -9.84 19.05 11.75
C PRO A 21 -10.89 19.80 10.93
N PRO A 22 -10.79 19.84 9.59
CA PRO A 22 -11.86 20.40 8.79
C PRO A 22 -13.15 19.63 9.10
N ASP A 23 -14.19 20.37 9.48
CA ASP A 23 -15.56 19.87 9.61
C ASP A 23 -16.03 19.30 8.27
N ALA A 24 -15.67 18.05 7.99
CA ALA A 24 -16.28 17.26 6.95
C ALA A 24 -17.65 16.81 7.46
N ARG A 25 -18.62 17.72 7.35
CA ARG A 25 -20.05 17.41 7.53
C ARG A 25 -20.40 16.21 6.63
N PRO A 26 -21.19 15.24 7.11
CA PRO A 26 -21.33 13.95 6.44
C PRO A 26 -22.22 14.11 5.21
N SER A 27 -21.68 13.81 4.03
CA SER A 27 -22.50 13.59 2.84
C SER A 27 -23.09 12.18 2.92
N SER A 28 -24.07 12.03 3.80
CA SER A 28 -25.08 10.97 3.73
C SER A 28 -26.15 11.40 2.73
N THR A 29 -26.17 10.77 1.55
CA THR A 29 -27.30 10.54 0.61
C THR A 29 -26.68 10.13 -0.74
N ALA A 30 -26.92 8.97 -1.33
CA ALA A 30 -28.19 8.26 -1.44
C ALA A 30 -28.06 6.80 -0.98
N ALA A 31 -28.89 6.44 -0.01
CA ALA A 31 -29.30 5.05 0.13
C ALA A 31 -30.28 4.80 -1.03
N ASP A 32 -29.87 4.05 -2.06
CA ASP A 32 -30.81 3.34 -2.91
C ASP A 32 -30.20 2.09 -3.59
N GLN A 33 -30.99 1.02 -3.52
CA GLN A 33 -30.84 -0.32 -4.11
C GLN A 33 -29.71 -1.24 -3.59
N HIS A 34 -28.75 -0.75 -2.79
CA HIS A 34 -27.59 -1.53 -2.30
C HIS A 34 -27.54 -1.71 -0.76
N GLY A 35 -28.69 -1.70 -0.08
CA GLY A 35 -28.75 -2.00 1.36
C GLY A 35 -28.01 -1.01 2.28
N GLY A 36 -27.82 0.24 1.84
CA GLY A 36 -27.21 1.32 2.64
C GLY A 36 -25.68 1.42 2.57
N LEU A 37 -25.02 0.68 1.68
CA LEU A 37 -23.55 0.74 1.52
C LEU A 37 -23.09 1.86 0.57
N PRO A 38 -21.84 2.37 0.70
CA PRO A 38 -21.30 3.39 -0.20
C PRO A 38 -21.16 2.90 -1.66
N PRO A 39 -20.99 3.82 -2.63
CA PRO A 39 -20.77 3.45 -4.03
C PRO A 39 -19.61 2.47 -4.23
N GLY A 40 -19.81 1.50 -5.13
CA GLY A 40 -18.83 0.45 -5.40
C GLY A 40 -18.86 -0.72 -4.41
N TRP A 41 -19.54 -0.58 -3.26
CA TRP A 41 -19.71 -1.64 -2.27
C TRP A 41 -21.05 -2.36 -2.42
N ARG A 42 -21.04 -3.67 -2.19
CA ARG A 42 -22.26 -4.49 -2.11
C ARG A 42 -22.02 -5.74 -1.28
N ILE A 43 -23.10 -6.34 -0.78
CA ILE A 43 -23.08 -7.69 -0.22
C ILE A 43 -23.62 -8.66 -1.27
N SER A 44 -22.94 -9.79 -1.49
CA SER A 44 -23.47 -10.92 -2.25
C SER A 44 -23.49 -12.21 -1.43
N GLY A 45 -24.20 -13.21 -1.94
CA GLY A 45 -24.40 -14.48 -1.24
C GLY A 45 -25.43 -14.37 -0.12
N LYS A 46 -25.64 -15.48 0.58
CA LYS A 46 -26.61 -15.60 1.68
C LYS A 46 -25.99 -16.43 2.82
N GLY A 47 -26.46 -16.20 4.05
CA GLY A 47 -25.98 -16.92 5.25
C GLY A 47 -24.46 -16.84 5.42
N ASP A 48 -23.84 -18.02 5.51
CA ASP A 48 -22.40 -18.19 5.72
C ASP A 48 -21.56 -17.91 4.46
N ALA A 49 -22.19 -17.95 3.28
CA ALA A 49 -21.57 -17.62 2.01
C ALA A 49 -21.64 -16.11 1.68
N ARG A 50 -22.01 -15.27 2.66
CA ARG A 50 -22.05 -13.82 2.46
C ARG A 50 -20.64 -13.26 2.26
N GLN A 51 -20.53 -12.44 1.23
CA GLN A 51 -19.30 -11.77 0.85
C GLN A 51 -19.54 -10.26 0.77
N LEU A 52 -18.62 -9.51 1.37
CA LEU A 52 -18.48 -8.09 1.13
C LEU A 52 -17.67 -7.91 -0.15
N VAL A 53 -18.22 -7.16 -1.09
CA VAL A 53 -17.64 -6.93 -2.40
C VAL A 53 -17.44 -5.45 -2.61
N TRP A 54 -16.24 -5.09 -3.06
CA TRP A 54 -15.96 -3.77 -3.59
C TRP A 54 -15.52 -3.86 -5.05
N ARG A 55 -15.98 -2.94 -5.88
CA ARG A 55 -15.54 -2.77 -7.27
C ARG A 55 -14.93 -1.38 -7.47
N SER A 56 -13.65 -1.36 -7.81
CA SER A 56 -12.91 -0.16 -8.15
C SER A 56 -13.36 0.45 -9.48
N THR A 57 -13.40 1.78 -9.54
CA THR A 57 -13.69 2.57 -10.75
C THR A 57 -12.58 2.52 -11.79
N ALA A 58 -11.37 2.11 -11.40
CA ALA A 58 -10.20 1.91 -12.26
C ALA A 58 -9.50 0.58 -11.92
N PRO A 59 -8.70 -0.01 -12.84
CA PRO A 59 -7.92 -1.20 -12.53
C PRO A 59 -6.98 -0.93 -11.34
N VAL A 60 -6.90 -1.89 -10.42
CA VAL A 60 -5.96 -1.86 -9.30
C VAL A 60 -4.75 -2.72 -9.71
N PRO A 61 -3.61 -2.11 -10.06
CA PRO A 61 -2.46 -2.86 -10.52
C PRO A 61 -1.91 -3.75 -9.41
N MET A 62 -1.32 -4.88 -9.81
CA MET A 62 -0.52 -5.67 -8.90
C MET A 62 0.69 -4.85 -8.44
N GLY A 63 0.85 -4.69 -7.14
CA GLY A 63 1.98 -3.99 -6.55
C GLY A 63 2.48 -4.66 -5.28
N ASP A 64 3.39 -3.94 -4.62
CA ASP A 64 4.09 -4.29 -3.38
C ASP A 64 3.20 -4.37 -2.13
N ALA A 65 1.95 -3.91 -2.21
CA ALA A 65 0.98 -3.98 -1.12
C ALA A 65 -0.29 -4.74 -1.50
N ARG A 66 -0.83 -5.49 -0.53
CA ARG A 66 -2.14 -6.14 -0.65
C ARG A 66 -3.25 -5.10 -0.54
N VAL A 67 -4.38 -5.39 -1.19
CA VAL A 67 -5.63 -4.65 -0.95
C VAL A 67 -6.21 -5.11 0.39
N GLU A 68 -6.76 -4.18 1.14
CA GLU A 68 -7.28 -4.39 2.48
C GLU A 68 -8.63 -3.69 2.62
N PHE A 69 -9.59 -4.36 3.25
CA PHE A 69 -10.89 -3.76 3.58
C PHE A 69 -10.92 -3.33 5.03
N TYR A 70 -11.47 -2.15 5.28
CA TYR A 70 -11.64 -1.56 6.59
C TYR A 70 -13.10 -1.18 6.83
N SER A 71 -13.51 -1.17 8.10
CA SER A 71 -14.78 -0.62 8.56
C SER A 71 -14.57 0.06 9.91
N GLY A 72 -15.00 1.32 10.04
CA GLY A 72 -14.92 2.08 11.29
C GLY A 72 -13.48 2.16 11.83
N GLY A 73 -12.50 2.26 10.92
CA GLY A 73 -11.07 2.25 11.25
C GLY A 73 -10.46 0.89 11.56
N ARG A 74 -11.24 -0.20 11.61
CA ARG A 74 -10.75 -1.57 11.85
C ARG A 74 -10.56 -2.34 10.55
N MET A 75 -9.45 -3.05 10.43
CA MET A 75 -9.22 -3.96 9.30
C MET A 75 -10.18 -5.15 9.38
N LEU A 76 -10.96 -5.36 8.34
CA LEU A 76 -11.85 -6.52 8.18
C LEU A 76 -11.09 -7.74 7.63
N GLY A 77 -10.14 -7.50 6.73
CA GLY A 77 -9.32 -8.56 6.15
C GLY A 77 -8.80 -8.22 4.76
N VAL A 78 -8.14 -9.21 4.15
CA VAL A 78 -7.61 -9.11 2.79
C VAL A 78 -8.57 -9.77 1.81
N PRO A 79 -9.28 -9.01 0.94
CA PRO A 79 -10.14 -9.59 -0.06
C PRO A 79 -9.35 -10.35 -1.13
N GLN A 80 -10.00 -11.34 -1.72
CA GLN A 80 -9.52 -12.00 -2.93
C GLN A 80 -9.82 -11.11 -4.16
N PRO A 81 -8.81 -10.81 -5.00
CA PRO A 81 -9.05 -10.15 -6.29
C PRO A 81 -9.71 -11.12 -7.28
N ASP A 82 -10.66 -10.60 -8.05
CA ASP A 82 -11.17 -11.24 -9.26
C ASP A 82 -10.22 -10.98 -10.45
N ARG A 83 -10.42 -11.72 -11.55
CA ARG A 83 -9.63 -11.61 -12.78
C ARG A 83 -9.81 -10.29 -13.53
N ASP A 84 -10.84 -9.50 -13.21
CA ASP A 84 -11.11 -8.22 -13.88
C ASP A 84 -10.19 -7.08 -13.42
N GLY A 85 -9.30 -7.34 -12.43
CA GLY A 85 -8.39 -6.36 -11.86
C GLY A 85 -9.09 -5.20 -11.13
N ARG A 86 -10.40 -5.30 -10.88
CA ARG A 86 -11.24 -4.22 -10.35
C ARG A 86 -12.11 -4.67 -9.19
N THR A 87 -12.48 -5.94 -9.14
CA THR A 87 -13.42 -6.49 -8.16
C THR A 87 -12.68 -7.28 -7.09
N PHE A 88 -13.05 -7.05 -5.83
CA PHE A 88 -12.42 -7.61 -4.65
C PHE A 88 -13.48 -8.18 -3.70
N ARG A 89 -13.25 -9.38 -3.17
CA ARG A 89 -14.25 -10.12 -2.37
C ARG A 89 -13.69 -10.58 -1.03
N LEU A 90 -14.35 -10.22 0.06
CA LEU A 90 -14.04 -10.68 1.40
C LEU A 90 -15.21 -11.50 1.96
N GLY A 91 -14.94 -12.73 2.40
CA GLY A 91 -15.94 -13.53 3.12
C GLY A 91 -16.21 -12.93 4.50
N LEU A 92 -17.49 -12.71 4.84
CA LEU A 92 -17.89 -12.15 6.13
C LEU A 92 -18.09 -13.23 7.22
N GLY A 93 -18.24 -14.50 6.82
CA GLY A 93 -18.49 -15.61 7.73
C GLY A 93 -19.75 -15.43 8.58
N ARG A 94 -19.89 -16.24 9.64
CA ARG A 94 -21.01 -16.15 10.60
C ARG A 94 -20.94 -14.93 11.53
N GLY A 95 -19.72 -14.41 11.76
CA GLY A 95 -19.44 -13.45 12.83
C GLY A 95 -19.41 -11.97 12.41
N ALA A 96 -19.12 -11.65 11.15
CA ALA A 96 -19.21 -10.26 10.70
C ALA A 96 -20.66 -9.96 10.33
N ALA A 97 -21.44 -9.57 11.33
CA ALA A 97 -22.80 -9.12 11.10
C ALA A 97 -22.75 -7.91 10.16
N ALA A 98 -23.42 -8.02 9.01
CA ALA A 98 -23.60 -6.91 8.06
C ALA A 98 -24.15 -5.63 8.74
N THR A 99 -24.78 -5.77 9.90
CA THR A 99 -25.34 -4.71 10.75
C THR A 99 -24.31 -3.86 11.49
N GLY A 100 -23.00 -4.06 11.27
CA GLY A 100 -21.92 -3.26 11.88
C GLY A 100 -20.96 -2.59 10.90
N LEU A 101 -21.22 -2.68 9.59
CA LEU A 101 -20.34 -2.08 8.59
C LEU A 101 -20.58 -0.56 8.51
N THR A 102 -19.68 0.19 9.13
CA THR A 102 -19.67 1.66 9.10
C THR A 102 -18.35 2.14 8.51
N GLY A 103 -18.33 3.29 7.83
CA GLY A 103 -17.11 3.86 7.25
C GLY A 103 -16.26 2.83 6.51
N LEU A 104 -16.80 2.26 5.44
CA LEU A 104 -16.08 1.30 4.62
C LEU A 104 -14.99 2.02 3.82
N HIS A 105 -13.76 1.50 3.90
CA HIS A 105 -12.61 2.02 3.17
C HIS A 105 -11.77 0.88 2.60
N VAL A 106 -11.12 1.14 1.47
CA VAL A 106 -10.15 0.24 0.85
C VAL A 106 -8.77 0.87 0.87
N ARG A 107 -7.76 0.12 1.31
CA ARG A 107 -6.38 0.60 1.34
C ARG A 107 -5.42 -0.37 0.66
N ALA A 108 -4.33 0.17 0.13
CA ALA A 108 -3.16 -0.59 -0.28
C ALA A 108 -1.89 0.25 -0.09
N GLY A 109 -0.95 -0.25 0.72
CA GLY A 109 0.34 0.42 0.93
C GLY A 109 0.18 1.81 1.56
N GLY A 110 -0.75 1.95 2.51
CA GLY A 110 -1.08 3.22 3.16
C GLY A 110 -2.00 4.14 2.36
N ARG A 111 -2.17 3.93 1.04
CA ARG A 111 -3.03 4.75 0.17
C ARG A 111 -4.48 4.29 0.23
N GLU A 112 -5.40 5.25 0.28
CA GLU A 112 -6.83 5.00 0.13
C GLU A 112 -7.17 4.78 -1.36
N LEU A 113 -8.01 3.79 -1.61
CA LEU A 113 -8.32 3.27 -2.94
C LEU A 113 -9.74 3.64 -3.39
N ASP A 114 -10.69 3.78 -2.47
CA ASP A 114 -12.10 4.03 -2.75
C ASP A 114 -12.55 5.48 -2.54
N ALA A 115 -11.59 6.39 -2.32
CA ALA A 115 -11.86 7.83 -2.37
C ALA A 115 -12.46 8.22 -3.73
N ALA A 116 -13.57 8.96 -3.69
CA ALA A 116 -14.25 9.46 -4.87
C ALA A 116 -13.28 10.29 -5.74
N GLY A 117 -13.25 10.02 -7.04
CA GLY A 117 -12.39 10.75 -7.99
C GLY A 117 -11.12 10.03 -8.43
N ARG A 118 -10.95 8.73 -8.15
CA ARG A 118 -10.03 7.90 -8.95
C ARG A 118 -10.58 7.75 -10.37
N SER A 119 -10.27 8.74 -11.21
CA SER A 119 -10.50 8.68 -12.64
C SER A 119 -9.69 7.53 -13.23
N GLU A 120 -10.27 6.89 -14.25
CA GLU A 120 -9.55 5.93 -15.09
C GLU A 120 -8.21 6.57 -15.48
N THR A 121 -7.11 5.90 -15.16
CA THR A 121 -5.94 6.06 -16.01
C THR A 121 -6.04 4.88 -16.97
N PRO A 122 -6.56 5.08 -18.20
CA PRO A 122 -6.41 4.09 -19.25
C PRO A 122 -4.93 3.75 -19.35
N GLY A 123 -4.63 2.48 -19.63
CA GLY A 123 -3.26 1.99 -19.76
C GLY A 123 -2.35 3.00 -20.48
N GLY A 124 -1.22 3.32 -19.86
CA GLY A 124 -0.10 3.93 -20.58
C GLY A 124 -0.06 5.46 -20.68
N ARG A 125 -0.95 6.25 -20.06
CA ARG A 125 -0.64 7.68 -19.83
C ARG A 125 -0.15 7.87 -18.41
N ARG A 126 1.18 8.06 -18.30
CA ARG A 126 1.87 8.58 -17.12
C ARG A 126 0.95 9.62 -16.49
N SER A 127 0.41 9.31 -15.30
CA SER A 127 -0.16 10.33 -14.41
C SER A 127 0.80 11.51 -14.50
N ALA A 128 0.31 12.71 -14.85
CA ALA A 128 1.16 13.89 -15.03
C ALA A 128 2.17 13.87 -13.89
N ALA A 129 3.45 13.69 -14.25
CA ALA A 129 4.46 13.28 -13.28
C ALA A 129 4.30 14.19 -12.08
N ALA A 130 4.03 13.60 -10.90
CA ALA A 130 3.89 14.38 -9.69
C ALA A 130 5.04 15.38 -9.68
N ALA A 131 4.71 16.67 -9.59
CA ALA A 131 5.72 17.72 -9.69
C ALA A 131 6.86 17.29 -8.76
N PRO A 132 8.10 17.09 -9.30
CA PRO A 132 9.15 16.53 -8.50
C PRO A 132 9.24 17.35 -7.22
N PRO A 133 9.29 16.70 -6.03
CA PRO A 133 9.43 17.44 -4.79
C PRO A 133 10.59 18.41 -4.96
N ALA A 134 10.47 19.59 -4.35
CA ALA A 134 11.53 20.60 -4.39
C ALA A 134 12.86 19.89 -4.13
N ARG A 135 13.83 20.07 -5.05
CA ARG A 135 15.13 19.40 -4.96
C ARG A 135 15.69 19.66 -3.57
N LEU A 136 15.74 18.62 -2.77
CA LEU A 136 16.44 18.66 -1.51
C LEU A 136 17.92 18.90 -1.82
N PRO A 137 18.68 19.57 -0.93
CA PRO A 137 20.13 19.65 -1.06
C PRO A 137 20.70 18.25 -1.32
N ALA A 138 21.64 18.17 -2.24
CA ALA A 138 22.32 16.91 -2.53
C ALA A 138 22.93 16.37 -1.22
N ASN A 139 22.71 15.08 -0.94
CA ASN A 139 23.39 14.45 0.17
C ASN A 139 24.90 14.52 -0.07
N SER A 140 25.69 14.82 0.96
CA SER A 140 27.15 14.87 0.83
C SER A 140 27.74 13.50 0.46
N VAL A 141 26.97 12.44 0.68
CA VAL A 141 27.26 11.07 0.24
C VAL A 141 26.52 10.77 -1.06
N ASP A 142 27.28 10.46 -2.11
CA ASP A 142 26.75 9.96 -3.37
C ASP A 142 26.64 8.42 -3.30
N PRO A 143 25.43 7.84 -3.25
CA PRO A 143 25.25 6.38 -3.17
C PRO A 143 25.68 5.65 -4.45
N GLY A 144 25.90 6.35 -5.57
CA GLY A 144 26.45 5.79 -6.79
C GLY A 144 27.98 5.65 -6.77
N LYS A 145 28.67 6.30 -5.82
CA LYS A 145 30.12 6.14 -5.64
C LYS A 145 30.40 4.93 -4.75
N PRO A 146 31.24 3.98 -5.20
CA PRO A 146 31.66 2.87 -4.36
C PRO A 146 32.26 3.36 -3.03
N GLY A 147 31.88 2.69 -1.94
CA GLY A 147 32.45 2.94 -0.62
C GLY A 147 33.88 2.42 -0.50
N GLN A 148 34.46 2.55 0.71
CA GLN A 148 35.86 2.21 0.95
C GLN A 148 36.16 0.70 0.97
N TYR A 149 35.13 -0.13 1.09
CA TYR A 149 35.29 -1.58 1.09
C TYR A 149 35.08 -2.13 -0.32
N ALA A 150 36.07 -2.87 -0.82
CA ALA A 150 35.84 -3.79 -1.93
C ALA A 150 34.79 -4.83 -1.52
N THR A 151 34.01 -5.34 -2.47
CA THR A 151 32.97 -6.34 -2.23
C THR A 151 33.35 -7.72 -2.75
N THR A 152 32.81 -8.75 -2.12
CA THR A 152 32.72 -10.11 -2.65
C THR A 152 31.25 -10.47 -2.83
N THR A 153 30.97 -11.31 -3.81
CA THR A 153 29.60 -11.71 -4.18
C THR A 153 29.50 -13.23 -4.13
N GLY A 154 28.41 -13.72 -3.55
CA GLY A 154 28.01 -15.12 -3.62
C GLY A 154 26.53 -15.22 -3.97
N GLU A 155 26.09 -16.39 -4.39
CA GLU A 155 24.70 -16.68 -4.74
C GLU A 155 24.24 -17.92 -3.98
N TYR A 156 22.94 -18.00 -3.69
CA TYR A 156 22.33 -19.24 -3.24
C TYR A 156 21.07 -19.54 -4.04
N ASP A 157 20.78 -20.84 -4.14
CA ASP A 157 19.55 -21.41 -4.67
C ASP A 157 19.08 -22.46 -3.66
N LEU A 158 17.92 -22.24 -3.05
CA LEU A 158 17.34 -23.11 -2.02
C LEU A 158 16.00 -23.67 -2.49
N ASP A 159 15.53 -24.72 -1.81
CA ASP A 159 14.23 -25.31 -2.09
C ASP A 159 13.10 -24.25 -2.05
N PRO A 160 12.22 -24.21 -3.06
CA PRO A 160 11.10 -23.27 -3.09
C PRO A 160 10.16 -23.39 -1.89
N VAL A 161 9.69 -22.26 -1.36
CA VAL A 161 8.86 -22.21 -0.15
C VAL A 161 7.40 -21.91 -0.50
N LYS A 162 6.47 -22.71 0.03
CA LYS A 162 5.03 -22.44 -0.10
C LYS A 162 4.60 -21.33 0.86
N LEU A 163 4.25 -20.17 0.33
CA LEU A 163 3.71 -19.06 1.13
C LEU A 163 2.17 -19.06 1.16
N PRO A 164 1.54 -18.62 2.26
CA PRO A 164 0.09 -18.46 2.33
C PRO A 164 -0.47 -17.53 1.24
N GLY A 165 -1.54 -17.96 0.58
CA GLY A 165 -2.24 -17.16 -0.43
C GLY A 165 -1.57 -17.09 -1.80
N LEU A 166 -0.48 -17.83 -2.04
CA LEU A 166 0.10 -18.02 -3.37
C LEU A 166 -0.20 -19.44 -3.87
N PRO A 167 -0.59 -19.62 -5.15
CA PRO A 167 -0.95 -20.93 -5.69
C PRO A 167 0.25 -21.87 -5.87
N HIS A 168 1.45 -21.34 -6.09
CA HIS A 168 2.69 -22.11 -6.29
C HIS A 168 3.75 -21.75 -5.24
N PRO A 169 4.72 -22.64 -4.97
CA PRO A 169 5.90 -22.30 -4.18
C PRO A 169 6.68 -21.12 -4.78
N VAL A 170 7.27 -20.30 -3.91
CA VAL A 170 8.07 -19.14 -4.28
C VAL A 170 9.53 -19.55 -4.34
N GLU A 171 10.22 -19.11 -5.39
CA GLU A 171 11.65 -19.30 -5.58
C GLU A 171 12.47 -18.67 -4.44
N MET A 172 13.51 -19.37 -3.98
CA MET A 172 14.42 -18.91 -2.92
C MET A 172 15.84 -18.75 -3.47
N ARG A 173 16.03 -17.66 -4.21
CA ARG A 173 17.32 -17.28 -4.78
C ARG A 173 17.74 -15.89 -4.33
N ALA A 174 19.02 -15.69 -4.10
CA ALA A 174 19.56 -14.36 -3.87
C ALA A 174 21.02 -14.22 -4.27
N VAL A 175 21.40 -12.97 -4.49
CA VAL A 175 22.78 -12.51 -4.56
C VAL A 175 23.13 -11.90 -3.20
N VAL A 176 24.20 -12.37 -2.60
CA VAL A 176 24.74 -11.86 -1.33
C VAL A 176 26.01 -11.07 -1.64
N VAL A 177 26.02 -9.79 -1.28
CA VAL A 177 27.18 -8.91 -1.41
C VAL A 177 27.72 -8.58 -0.03
N ALA A 178 29.00 -8.87 0.21
CA ALA A 178 29.66 -8.65 1.48
C ALA A 178 30.96 -7.83 1.32
N PRO A 179 31.36 -7.01 2.31
CA PRO A 179 32.65 -6.34 2.29
C PRO A 179 33.80 -7.35 2.43
N LYS A 180 34.82 -7.21 1.59
CA LYS A 180 36.03 -8.05 1.63
C LYS A 180 36.91 -7.66 2.81
N GLY A 181 37.35 -8.66 3.59
CA GLY A 181 38.34 -8.49 4.66
C GLY A 181 37.87 -7.66 5.86
N ALA A 182 36.57 -7.37 5.96
CA ALA A 182 36.00 -6.67 7.10
C ALA A 182 35.79 -7.62 8.29
N ALA A 183 36.35 -7.28 9.45
CA ALA A 183 36.16 -8.04 10.70
C ALA A 183 34.95 -7.54 11.51
N GLY A 184 34.46 -8.39 12.42
CA GLY A 184 33.39 -8.08 13.37
C GLY A 184 31.97 -8.25 12.80
N HIS A 185 30.96 -8.04 13.66
CA HIS A 185 29.56 -8.06 13.26
C HIS A 185 29.23 -6.91 12.31
N ARG A 186 28.39 -7.17 11.31
CA ARG A 186 27.99 -6.19 10.31
C ARG A 186 26.46 -6.12 10.23
N PRO A 187 25.88 -4.92 10.04
CA PRO A 187 24.46 -4.82 9.73
C PRO A 187 24.17 -5.53 8.40
N LEU A 188 23.06 -6.25 8.36
CA LEU A 188 22.52 -6.85 7.14
C LEU A 188 21.45 -5.92 6.57
N ALA A 189 21.62 -5.52 5.30
CA ALA A 189 20.55 -4.91 4.52
C ALA A 189 19.98 -5.97 3.57
N LEU A 190 18.70 -6.30 3.74
CA LEU A 190 17.99 -7.23 2.89
C LEU A 190 17.10 -6.45 1.91
N PHE A 191 17.32 -6.66 0.61
CA PHE A 191 16.50 -6.09 -0.45
C PHE A 191 15.57 -7.17 -0.97
N LEU A 192 14.26 -6.94 -0.81
CA LEU A 192 13.23 -7.82 -1.34
C LEU A 192 12.51 -7.08 -2.47
N HIS A 193 12.33 -7.75 -3.60
CA HIS A 193 11.39 -7.25 -4.59
C HIS A 193 9.96 -7.51 -4.11
N GLY A 194 9.08 -6.52 -4.28
CA GLY A 194 7.65 -6.69 -4.00
C GLY A 194 7.00 -7.71 -4.95
N ARG A 195 5.69 -7.88 -4.80
CA ARG A 195 4.91 -8.67 -5.75
C ARG A 195 4.76 -7.89 -7.06
N HIS A 196 5.07 -8.53 -8.18
CA HIS A 196 4.95 -7.94 -9.51
C HIS A 196 4.18 -8.89 -10.43
N SER A 197 3.63 -8.33 -11.51
CA SER A 197 3.09 -9.13 -12.60
C SER A 197 4.17 -9.99 -13.22
N THR A 198 3.81 -11.21 -13.57
CA THR A 198 4.72 -12.27 -14.02
C THR A 198 4.53 -12.62 -15.48
N CYS A 199 3.35 -12.36 -16.05
CA CYS A 199 3.02 -12.69 -17.43
C CYS A 199 2.55 -11.47 -18.20
N TYR A 200 3.02 -11.33 -19.44
CA TYR A 200 2.90 -10.10 -20.23
C TYR A 200 2.71 -10.42 -21.72
N THR A 201 1.56 -10.04 -22.27
CA THR A 201 1.36 -9.99 -23.72
C THR A 201 1.48 -8.54 -24.22
N ARG A 202 1.25 -8.33 -25.53
CA ARG A 202 1.18 -6.99 -26.09
C ARG A 202 0.05 -6.13 -25.48
N THR A 203 -1.02 -6.76 -25.01
CA THR A 203 -2.24 -6.06 -24.54
C THR A 203 -2.57 -6.30 -23.08
N ASP A 204 -2.04 -7.37 -22.48
CA ASP A 204 -2.48 -7.85 -21.18
C ASP A 204 -1.30 -8.14 -20.25
N VAL A 205 -1.53 -7.91 -18.96
CA VAL A 205 -0.56 -8.15 -17.91
C VAL A 205 -1.25 -8.87 -16.77
N THR A 206 -0.75 -10.04 -16.38
CA THR A 206 -1.32 -10.84 -15.30
C THR A 206 -0.25 -11.24 -14.27
N GLY A 207 -0.71 -11.69 -13.10
CA GLY A 207 0.15 -12.26 -12.06
C GLY A 207 0.07 -13.77 -11.99
N ASP A 208 -0.37 -14.43 -13.07
CA ASP A 208 -0.39 -15.89 -13.14
C ASP A 208 1.04 -16.44 -13.15
N TRP A 209 1.25 -17.59 -12.54
CA TRP A 209 2.54 -18.27 -12.59
C TRP A 209 2.30 -19.77 -12.42
N PRO A 210 2.88 -20.65 -13.24
CA PRO A 210 3.59 -20.36 -14.49
C PRO A 210 2.69 -19.62 -15.50
N CYS A 211 3.31 -18.94 -16.47
CA CYS A 211 2.53 -18.24 -17.49
C CYS A 211 1.70 -19.22 -18.33
N PRO A 212 0.40 -18.94 -18.55
CA PRO A 212 -0.40 -19.71 -19.49
C PRO A 212 0.23 -19.70 -20.90
N GLN A 213 -0.08 -20.72 -21.70
CA GLN A 213 0.39 -20.75 -23.08
C GLN A 213 -0.15 -19.55 -23.88
N GLY A 214 0.73 -18.90 -24.66
CA GLY A 214 0.38 -17.71 -25.44
C GLY A 214 0.44 -16.40 -24.66
N THR A 215 0.98 -16.45 -23.44
CA THR A 215 1.32 -15.27 -22.63
C THR A 215 2.79 -14.93 -22.72
#